data_AF-A0A8T2LXI7-F1
#
_entry.id   AF-A0A8T2LXI7-F1
#
_cell.length_a   1.000
_cell.length_b   1.000
_cell.length_c   1.000
_cell.angle_alpha   90.00
_cell.angle_beta   90.00
_cell.angle_gamma   90.00
#
_symmetry.space_group_name_H-M   'P 1'
#
loop_
_entity.id
_entity.type
_entity.pdbx_description
1 polymer ?
#
loop_
_entity_poly.entity_id
_entity_poly.type
_entity_poly.pdbx_seq_one_letter_code
_entity_poly.pdbx_strand_id
1 'polypeptide(L)'
;QTGPSNDQDKALHFKPCIGQKVTLNSFRNGKWESEESASVEPFTSGAPFTMFFAINTEGYEGVKHCMFKHRIPVEKVSTLNIGGDVSMNMLGYINVS
;
A
#
# COMPACT_ATOMS: atom_id res chain seq x y z
N GLN A 1 4.99 0.18 -7.18
CA GLN A 1 6.39 -0.20 -7.50
C GLN A 1 6.84 0.62 -8.71
N THR A 2 8.15 0.80 -8.89
CA THR A 2 8.70 1.53 -10.05
C THR A 2 8.77 0.70 -11.33
N GLY A 3 8.47 -0.59 -11.25
CA GLY A 3 8.32 -1.50 -12.37
C GLY A 3 7.70 -2.85 -11.95
N PRO A 4 7.59 -3.81 -12.88
CA PRO A 4 6.87 -5.07 -12.65
C PRO A 4 7.66 -6.14 -11.90
N SER A 5 8.99 -6.02 -11.80
CA SER A 5 9.84 -7.01 -11.15
C SER A 5 9.91 -6.81 -9.63
N ASN A 6 10.05 -7.92 -8.89
CA ASN A 6 10.05 -7.92 -7.42
C ASN A 6 11.24 -7.19 -6.78
N ASP A 7 12.34 -7.04 -7.52
CA ASP A 7 13.55 -6.33 -7.11
C ASP A 7 13.44 -4.81 -7.27
N GLN A 8 12.39 -4.32 -7.91
CA GLN A 8 12.16 -2.89 -8.10
C GLN A 8 11.77 -2.19 -6.80
N ASP A 9 12.01 -0.89 -6.82
CA ASP A 9 11.67 0.00 -5.71
C ASP A 9 10.16 0.00 -5.45
N LYS A 10 9.80 0.01 -4.17
CA LYS A 10 8.41 0.01 -3.69
C LYS A 10 8.18 1.33 -2.98
N ALA A 11 7.43 2.22 -3.62
CA ALA A 11 7.05 3.50 -3.04
C ALA A 11 6.17 3.34 -1.78
N LEU A 12 5.31 2.32 -1.81
CA LEU A 12 4.52 1.86 -0.68
C LEU A 12 4.44 0.33 -0.71
N HIS A 13 4.76 -0.30 0.41
CA HIS A 13 4.42 -1.67 0.74
C HIS A 13 3.45 -1.63 1.91
N PHE A 14 2.20 -1.97 1.64
CA PHE A 14 1.12 -2.02 2.61
C PHE A 14 0.83 -3.49 2.94
N LYS A 15 0.99 -3.88 4.20
CA LYS A 15 0.84 -5.28 4.63
C LYS A 15 -0.01 -5.38 5.90
N PRO A 16 -1.28 -5.77 5.76
CA PRO A 16 -2.10 -6.15 6.91
C PRO A 16 -1.55 -7.41 7.58
N CYS A 17 -1.16 -7.30 8.84
CA CYS A 17 -0.88 -8.43 9.72
C CYS A 17 -2.12 -8.63 10.61
N ILE A 18 -3.06 -9.47 10.15
CA ILE A 18 -4.37 -9.68 10.79
C ILE A 18 -4.19 -10.02 12.28
N GLY A 19 -4.97 -9.34 13.13
CA GLY A 19 -4.89 -9.46 14.60
C GLY A 19 -3.77 -8.67 15.26
N GLN A 20 -2.94 -7.94 14.50
CA GLN A 20 -1.85 -7.11 15.03
C GLN A 20 -1.96 -5.66 14.57
N LYS A 21 -1.49 -5.37 13.35
CA LYS A 21 -1.35 -4.02 12.78
C LYS A 21 -1.21 -4.13 11.27
N VAL A 22 -1.37 -3.02 10.56
CA VAL A 22 -0.83 -2.89 9.21
C VAL A 22 0.60 -2.38 9.32
N THR A 23 1.55 -3.01 8.61
CA THR A 23 2.89 -2.45 8.42
C THR A 23 2.98 -1.73 7.08
N LEU A 24 3.64 -0.58 7.10
CA LEU A 24 3.83 0.30 5.96
C LEU A 24 5.32 0.54 5.81
N ASN A 25 5.85 0.38 4.60
CA ASN A 25 7.25 0.66 4.36
C ASN A 25 7.49 1.01 2.89
N SER A 26 8.69 1.47 2.60
CA SER A 26 9.26 1.62 1.27
C SER A 26 10.46 0.70 1.11
N PHE A 27 10.70 0.29 -0.12
CA PHE A 27 11.89 -0.46 -0.50
C PHE A 27 12.63 0.38 -1.55
N ARG A 28 13.85 0.81 -1.24
CA ARG A 28 14.68 1.65 -2.13
C ARG A 28 16.08 1.08 -2.23
N ASN A 29 16.62 1.00 -3.44
CA ASN A 29 18.00 0.55 -3.69
C ASN A 29 18.32 -0.81 -3.02
N GLY A 30 17.39 -1.76 -3.13
CA GLY A 30 17.59 -3.11 -2.60
C GLY A 30 17.38 -3.26 -1.09
N LYS A 31 16.90 -2.24 -0.37
CA LYS A 31 16.74 -2.26 1.09
C LYS A 31 15.39 -1.75 1.55
N TRP A 32 14.87 -2.34 2.62
CA TRP A 32 13.73 -1.81 3.37
C TRP A 32 14.15 -0.60 4.19
N GLU A 33 13.25 0.37 4.30
CA GLU A 33 13.46 1.57 5.10
C GLU A 33 12.79 1.45 6.48
N SER A 34 12.59 2.58 7.17
CA SER A 34 11.92 2.59 8.47
C SER A 34 10.45 2.19 8.33
N GLU A 35 10.03 1.17 9.08
CA GLU A 35 8.64 0.72 9.15
C GLU A 35 7.76 1.74 9.89
N GLU A 36 6.58 1.99 9.33
CA GLU A 36 5.46 2.67 9.98
C GLU A 36 4.34 1.67 10.26
N SER A 37 3.39 2.02 11.13
CA SER A 37 2.32 1.11 11.52
C SER A 37 0.98 1.84 11.61
N ALA A 38 -0.09 1.14 11.24
CA ALA A 38 -1.45 1.63 11.31
C ALA A 38 -2.40 0.57 11.89
N SER A 39 -3.65 0.97 12.15
CA SER A 39 -4.70 0.05 12.59
C SER A 39 -4.86 -1.11 11.61
N VAL A 40 -5.12 -2.31 12.15
CA VAL A 40 -5.44 -3.51 11.37
C VAL A 40 -6.88 -3.51 10.87
N GLU A 41 -7.73 -2.60 11.33
CA GLU A 41 -9.08 -2.47 10.78
C GLU A 41 -9.01 -1.88 9.36
N PRO A 42 -9.80 -2.37 8.40
CA PRO A 42 -10.95 -3.26 8.55
C PRO A 42 -10.64 -4.76 8.31
N PHE A 43 -9.37 -5.17 8.37
CA PHE A 43 -8.98 -6.53 8.01
C PHE A 43 -9.32 -7.53 9.11
N THR A 44 -10.15 -8.51 8.79
CA THR A 44 -10.52 -9.63 9.65
C THR A 44 -10.42 -10.92 8.85
N SER A 45 -9.84 -11.97 9.44
CA SER A 45 -9.64 -13.25 8.76
C SER A 45 -10.97 -13.83 8.26
N GLY A 46 -11.03 -14.22 6.99
CA GLY A 46 -12.22 -14.78 6.34
C GLY A 46 -13.36 -13.78 6.06
N ALA A 47 -13.23 -12.52 6.50
CA ALA A 47 -14.24 -11.51 6.25
C ALA A 47 -13.91 -10.70 4.98
N PRO A 48 -14.93 -10.30 4.19
CA PRO A 48 -14.73 -9.36 3.09
C PRO A 48 -14.32 -7.99 3.63
N PHE A 49 -13.52 -7.26 2.86
CA PHE A 49 -13.15 -5.89 3.15
C PHE A 49 -13.21 -5.04 1.88
N THR A 50 -13.33 -3.72 2.06
CA THR A 50 -13.16 -2.73 1.00
C THR A 50 -12.12 -1.72 1.45
N MET A 51 -11.23 -1.36 0.54
CA MET A 51 -10.21 -0.35 0.78
C MET A 51 -9.98 0.48 -0.48
N PHE A 52 -9.57 1.72 -0.29
CA PHE A 52 -9.10 2.60 -1.35
C PHE A 52 -7.86 3.35 -0.84
N PHE A 53 -7.02 3.78 -1.76
CA PHE A 53 -5.95 4.74 -1.48
C PHE A 53 -6.21 6.00 -2.27
N ALA A 54 -6.27 7.14 -1.58
CA ALA A 54 -6.13 8.43 -2.22
C ALA A 54 -4.64 8.73 -2.33
N ILE A 55 -4.20 9.16 -3.51
CA ILE A 55 -2.82 9.59 -3.74
C ILE A 55 -2.87 11.10 -3.92
N ASN A 56 -2.29 11.82 -2.97
CA ASN A 56 -2.27 13.28 -2.96
C ASN A 56 -0.83 13.80 -2.89
N THR A 57 -0.65 15.11 -2.78
CA THR A 57 0.69 15.73 -2.73
C THR A 57 1.48 15.37 -1.47
N GLU A 58 0.82 14.98 -0.38
CA GLU A 58 1.49 14.61 0.88
C GLU A 58 1.92 13.13 0.88
N GLY A 59 1.12 12.25 0.29
CA GLY A 59 1.37 10.82 0.38
C GLY A 59 0.25 9.94 -0.17
N TYR A 60 0.24 8.72 0.35
CA TYR A 60 -0.81 7.72 0.18
C TYR A 60 -1.70 7.77 1.43
N GLU A 61 -2.97 8.10 1.26
CA GLU A 61 -3.98 8.07 2.32
C GLU A 61 -4.88 6.86 2.13
N GLY A 62 -4.81 5.91 3.07
CA GLY A 62 -5.61 4.69 3.08
C GLY A 62 -6.82 4.77 4.00
N VAL A 63 -7.33 3.60 4.37
CA VAL A 63 -8.51 3.45 5.23
C VAL A 63 -8.25 4.06 6.62
N LYS A 64 -9.28 4.72 7.19
CA LYS A 64 -9.24 5.42 8.48
C LYS A 64 -8.13 6.47 8.60
N HIS A 65 -7.86 7.23 7.52
CA HIS A 65 -6.85 8.30 7.49
C HIS A 65 -5.42 7.83 7.79
N CYS A 66 -5.10 6.58 7.47
CA CYS A 66 -3.73 6.10 7.47
C CYS A 66 -2.95 6.83 6.37
N MET A 67 -2.15 7.82 6.76
CA MET A 67 -1.28 8.56 5.85
C MET A 67 0.11 7.89 5.83
N PHE A 68 0.67 7.67 4.65
CA PHE A 68 2.08 7.32 4.44
C PHE A 68 2.74 8.33 3.49
N LYS A 69 3.72 9.09 3.97
CA LYS A 69 4.33 10.19 3.19
C LYS A 69 5.11 9.65 2.00
N HIS A 70 5.12 10.39 0.90
CA HIS A 70 5.93 10.03 -0.27
C HIS A 70 7.41 9.97 0.09
N ARG A 71 8.00 8.77 0.00
CA ARG A 71 9.45 8.54 0.06
C ARG A 71 10.07 8.35 -1.32
N ILE A 72 9.24 8.03 -2.32
CA ILE A 72 9.59 7.97 -3.73
C ILE A 72 8.63 8.89 -4.47
N PRO A 73 9.10 9.69 -5.45
CA PRO A 73 8.22 10.49 -6.27
C PRO A 73 7.17 9.63 -6.97
N VAL A 74 5.90 10.03 -6.87
CA VAL A 74 4.75 9.24 -7.35
C VAL A 74 4.81 9.00 -8.85
N GLU A 75 5.38 9.93 -9.61
CA GLU A 75 5.60 9.85 -11.06
C GLU A 75 6.51 8.67 -11.47
N LYS A 76 7.29 8.12 -10.53
CA LYS A 76 8.08 6.91 -10.78
C LYS A 76 7.29 5.62 -10.58
N VAL A 77 6.10 5.68 -9.99
CA VAL A 77 5.27 4.51 -9.69
C VAL A 77 4.48 4.12 -10.92
N SER A 78 4.70 2.90 -11.41
CA SER A 78 4.11 2.39 -12.65
C SER A 78 3.35 1.08 -12.48
N THR A 79 3.48 0.43 -11.31
CA THR A 79 2.95 -0.92 -11.09
C THR A 79 2.29 -1.03 -9.72
N LEU A 80 1.05 -1.52 -9.69
CA LEU A 80 0.37 -2.02 -8.49
C LEU A 80 0.49 -3.54 -8.46
N ASN A 81 0.97 -4.08 -7.34
CA ASN A 81 1.06 -5.52 -7.11
C ASN A 81 0.19 -5.86 -5.90
N ILE A 82 -0.67 -6.86 -6.07
CA ILE A 82 -1.52 -7.41 -5.02
C ILE A 82 -1.17 -8.88 -4.91
N GLY A 83 -0.82 -9.33 -3.70
CA GLY A 83 -0.42 -10.70 -3.44
C GLY A 83 -0.58 -11.06 -1.97
N GLY A 84 -0.27 -12.32 -1.65
CA GLY A 84 -0.58 -12.92 -0.35
C GLY A 84 -1.89 -13.70 -0.39
N ASP A 85 -2.45 -14.00 0.79
CA ASP A 85 -3.68 -14.77 0.94
C ASP A 85 -4.91 -13.86 0.85
N VAL A 86 -5.26 -13.46 -0.37
CA VAL A 86 -6.38 -12.56 -0.67
C VAL A 86 -7.14 -13.03 -1.92
N SER A 87 -8.47 -13.03 -1.84
CA SER A 87 -9.35 -13.19 -3.01
C SER A 87 -9.87 -11.82 -3.44
N MET A 88 -9.73 -11.50 -4.74
CA MET A 88 -10.10 -10.20 -5.28
C MET A 88 -11.44 -10.26 -5.99
N ASN A 89 -12.40 -9.44 -5.56
CA ASN A 89 -13.70 -9.29 -6.22
C ASN A 89 -13.70 -8.13 -7.22
N MET A 90 -13.10 -6.99 -6.86
CA MET A 90 -13.08 -5.78 -7.69
C MET A 90 -11.77 -5.05 -7.52
N LEU A 91 -11.24 -4.54 -8.63
CA LEU A 91 -10.12 -3.60 -8.68
C LEU A 91 -10.50 -2.46 -9.64
N GLY A 92 -10.27 -1.23 -9.21
CA GLY A 92 -10.51 -0.04 -10.02
C GLY A 92 -9.55 1.08 -9.62
N TYR A 93 -9.33 2.01 -10.55
CA TYR A 93 -8.66 3.27 -10.28
C TYR A 93 -9.56 4.40 -10.78
N ILE A 94 -9.52 5.54 -10.08
CA ILE A 94 -10.30 6.73 -10.43
C ILE A 94 -9.29 7.85 -10.64
N ASN A 95 -9.33 8.47 -11.82
CA ASN A 95 -8.61 9.71 -12.07
C ASN A 95 -9.51 10.85 -11.63
N VAL A 96 -9.06 11.62 -10.64
CA VAL A 96 -9.71 12.86 -10.22
C VAL A 96 -8.97 13.98 -10.93
N SER A 97 -9.67 14.66 -11.84
CA SER A 97 -9.18 15.81 -12.62
C SER A 97 -9.36 17.12 -11.87
#